data_AF-T1H1C8-F1
#
_entry.id   AF-T1H1C8-F1
#
_cell.length_a   1.000
_cell.length_b   1.000
_cell.length_c   1.000
_cell.angle_alpha   90.00
_cell.angle_beta   90.00
_cell.angle_gamma   90.00
#
_symmetry.space_group_name_H-M   'P 1'
#
loop_
_entity.id
_entity.type
_entity.pdbx_description
1 polymer ?
#
loop_
_entity_poly.entity_id
_entity_poly.type
_entity_poly.pdbx_seq_one_letter_code
_entity_poly.pdbx_strand_id
1 'polypeptide(L)'
;GVTQQVGIVSWGYVPCGESNLPSVYTRVSAFTEWIVQSQADYYKNLRRWIFAGITNNANRSDGQEVFTNYAYVHEKYTGGVGPYDIAILHLETPLVFNDKVKPIALPYETEVVEGKGTLYGWGRTNSSLPVPEPLQRVDTTIMQFKECKAALPSSAPIHEVNVCSSSLNAEVSACNGDSGGPFVKEDKNGVTQQVGIVSWGYVPCGESNLPSVYTRVSAFTEWIVQSQADYYKNRNYCR
;
A
#
# COMPACT_ATOMS: atom_id res chain seq x y z
N GLY A 1 17.42 9.02 -5.28
CA GLY A 1 16.57 8.13 -4.47
C GLY A 1 15.34 7.76 -5.29
N VAL A 2 14.94 6.49 -5.28
CA VAL A 2 13.71 6.03 -5.96
C VAL A 2 12.51 6.55 -5.17
N THR A 3 11.60 7.25 -5.84
CA THR A 3 10.36 7.73 -5.24
C THR A 3 9.31 6.66 -5.42
N GLN A 4 8.70 6.24 -4.32
CA GLN A 4 7.59 5.29 -4.33
C GLN A 4 6.30 6.07 -4.12
N GLN A 5 5.24 5.69 -4.84
CA GLN A 5 3.92 6.18 -4.51
C GLN A 5 3.45 5.46 -3.26
N VAL A 6 3.08 6.24 -2.25
CA VAL A 6 2.54 5.72 -1.01
C VAL A 6 1.02 5.80 -1.04
N GLY A 7 0.35 4.74 -0.61
CA GLY A 7 -1.04 4.85 -0.20
C GLY A 7 -1.10 5.63 1.12
N ILE A 8 -1.69 6.82 1.11
CA ILE A 8 -1.94 7.58 2.35
C ILE A 8 -3.14 6.96 3.03
N VAL A 9 -2.87 6.01 3.92
CA VAL A 9 -3.91 5.32 4.68
C VAL A 9 -4.33 6.18 5.85
N SER A 10 -5.54 6.73 5.75
CA SER A 10 -6.10 7.55 6.80
C SER A 10 -6.95 6.70 7.74
N TRP A 11 -6.29 5.96 8.61
CA TRP A 11 -6.92 5.41 9.79
C TRP A 11 -6.12 5.82 11.02
N GLY A 12 -6.85 6.05 12.10
CA GLY A 12 -6.32 6.37 13.40
C GLY A 12 -7.48 6.41 14.37
N TYR A 13 -7.23 5.84 15.54
CA TYR A 13 -8.10 5.90 16.70
C TYR A 13 -7.57 7.02 17.60
N VAL A 14 -8.42 7.98 18.00
CA VAL A 14 -8.09 8.90 19.09
C VAL A 14 -8.28 8.12 20.40
N PRO A 15 -7.22 7.79 21.18
CA PRO A 15 -7.38 7.03 22.42
C PRO A 15 -7.76 7.92 23.60
N CYS A 16 -7.71 9.24 23.45
CA CYS A 16 -7.94 10.18 24.53
C CYS A 16 -9.44 10.53 24.53
N GLY A 17 -10.20 9.81 25.37
CA GLY A 17 -11.65 9.65 25.23
C GLY A 17 -12.47 10.94 25.08
N GLU A 18 -13.24 10.99 23.99
CA GLU A 18 -14.58 11.55 24.04
C GLU A 18 -15.56 10.37 24.13
N SER A 19 -16.15 10.19 25.32
CA SER A 19 -17.14 9.16 25.63
C SER A 19 -18.46 9.27 24.85
N ASN A 20 -18.55 10.16 23.86
CA ASN A 20 -19.74 10.43 23.07
C ASN A 20 -19.52 10.43 21.54
N LEU A 21 -18.34 10.04 21.05
CA LEU A 21 -18.21 9.71 19.64
C LEU A 21 -18.65 8.25 19.45
N PRO A 22 -19.66 7.99 18.61
CA PRO A 22 -20.14 6.63 18.43
C PRO A 22 -18.98 5.77 17.90
N SER A 23 -18.97 4.49 18.29
CA SER A 23 -18.01 3.43 17.92
C SER A 23 -18.06 3.10 16.41
N VAL A 24 -18.08 4.13 15.58
CA VAL A 24 -18.33 4.04 14.14
C VAL A 24 -17.00 3.93 13.46
N TYR A 25 -16.78 2.72 12.95
CA TYR A 25 -16.02 2.37 11.76
C TYR A 25 -16.39 3.28 10.56
N THR A 26 -16.03 4.57 10.63
CA THR A 26 -16.25 5.52 9.54
C THR A 26 -15.10 5.40 8.54
N ARG A 27 -15.43 5.08 7.28
CA ARG A 27 -14.51 4.65 6.21
C ARG A 27 -13.43 5.66 5.76
N VAL A 28 -13.27 6.81 6.41
CA VAL A 28 -12.24 7.81 6.09
C VAL A 28 -11.92 8.56 7.39
N SER A 29 -10.81 8.25 8.05
CA SER A 29 -10.38 8.97 9.26
C SER A 29 -9.48 10.15 8.93
N ALA A 30 -9.44 11.18 9.78
CA ALA A 30 -8.75 12.45 9.56
C ALA A 30 -7.22 12.44 9.85
N PHE A 31 -6.60 11.27 10.02
CA PHE A 31 -5.19 11.17 10.37
C PHE A 31 -4.32 11.21 9.13
N THR A 32 -3.60 12.30 8.96
CA THR A 32 -2.73 12.57 7.80
C THR A 32 -1.27 12.15 8.04
N GLU A 33 -1.02 11.42 9.13
CA GLU A 33 0.31 11.06 9.62
C GLU A 33 0.67 9.59 9.36
N TRP A 34 -0.24 8.76 8.84
CA TRP A 34 -0.01 7.32 8.68
C TRP A 34 0.00 6.86 7.22
N ILE A 35 0.90 5.93 6.93
CA ILE A 35 1.07 5.30 5.62
C ILE A 35 1.22 3.79 5.82
N VAL A 36 0.59 3.00 4.94
CA VAL A 36 0.79 1.55 4.89
C VAL A 36 1.63 1.23 3.66
N GLN A 37 2.68 0.43 3.84
CA GLN A 37 3.71 0.21 2.84
C GLN A 37 4.26 -1.23 2.87
N SER A 38 4.82 -1.70 1.76
CA SER A 38 5.58 -2.97 1.67
C SER A 38 7.09 -2.69 1.48
N GLN A 39 7.92 -3.70 1.24
CA GLN A 39 9.38 -3.62 1.43
C GLN A 39 9.72 -3.22 2.86
N ALA A 40 9.15 -3.94 3.80
CA ALA A 40 9.27 -3.59 5.21
C ALA A 40 10.74 -3.51 5.68
N ASP A 41 11.67 -4.26 5.05
CA ASP A 41 13.12 -4.15 5.29
C ASP A 41 13.71 -2.77 4.98
N TYR A 42 13.20 -2.07 3.96
CA TYR A 42 13.70 -0.74 3.57
C TYR A 42 13.44 0.32 4.65
N TYR A 43 12.40 0.12 5.45
CA TYR A 43 11.93 1.06 6.49
C TYR A 43 12.37 0.67 7.90
N LYS A 44 13.03 -0.48 8.09
CA LYS A 44 13.64 -0.84 9.37
C LYS A 44 14.71 0.19 9.74
N ASN A 45 14.48 0.92 10.84
CA ASN A 45 15.45 1.79 11.52
C ASN A 45 15.90 3.08 10.79
N LEU A 46 15.19 3.56 9.77
CA LEU A 46 15.62 4.75 9.01
C LEU A 46 14.51 5.80 8.87
N ARG A 47 14.87 7.06 9.16
CA ARG A 47 14.14 8.26 8.73
C ARG A 47 14.11 8.29 7.21
N ARG A 48 12.93 8.28 6.61
CA ARG A 48 12.76 8.31 5.16
C ARG A 48 11.91 9.49 4.74
N TRP A 49 12.26 10.09 3.61
CA TRP A 49 11.41 11.06 2.94
C TRP A 49 10.21 10.36 2.31
N ILE A 50 9.06 10.97 2.51
CA ILE A 50 7.78 10.65 1.90
C ILE A 50 7.38 11.85 1.07
N PHE A 51 7.00 11.58 -0.18
CA PHE A 51 6.49 12.58 -1.11
C PHE A 51 5.00 12.30 -1.37
N ALA A 52 4.16 13.33 -1.20
CA ALA A 52 2.72 13.24 -1.42
C ALA A 52 2.26 14.31 -2.41
N GLY A 53 1.24 13.99 -3.22
CA GLY A 53 0.66 14.94 -4.17
C GLY A 53 1.53 15.26 -5.40
N ILE A 54 2.56 14.45 -5.66
CA ILE A 54 3.40 14.57 -6.86
C ILE A 54 2.87 13.67 -7.98
N THR A 55 2.99 14.14 -9.22
CA THR A 55 2.67 13.36 -10.44
C THR A 55 3.86 13.25 -11.38
N ASN A 56 4.95 13.97 -11.10
CA ASN A 56 6.21 13.91 -11.84
C ASN A 56 7.37 13.67 -10.87
N ASN A 57 8.17 12.64 -11.11
CA ASN A 57 9.28 12.26 -10.23
C ASN A 57 10.53 13.13 -10.41
N ALA A 58 10.70 13.76 -11.57
CA ALA A 58 11.77 14.71 -11.87
C ALA A 58 11.48 16.10 -11.31
N ASN A 59 10.20 16.51 -11.24
CA ASN A 59 9.78 17.76 -10.62
C ASN A 59 8.78 17.55 -9.47
N ARG A 60 9.26 17.69 -8.23
CA ARG A 60 8.50 17.44 -7.00
C ARG A 60 8.03 18.71 -6.28
N SER A 61 8.27 19.89 -6.85
CA SER A 61 7.89 21.20 -6.25
C SER A 61 6.40 21.32 -5.93
N ASP A 62 5.60 20.51 -6.63
CA ASP A 62 4.15 20.59 -6.65
C ASP A 62 3.47 19.74 -5.57
N GLY A 63 4.27 19.06 -4.74
CA GLY A 63 3.80 18.17 -3.67
C GLY A 63 4.30 18.57 -2.29
N GLN A 64 4.08 17.67 -1.34
CA GLN A 64 4.53 17.78 0.04
C GLN A 64 5.65 16.78 0.31
N GLU A 65 6.64 17.20 1.09
CA GLU A 65 7.77 16.37 1.47
C GLU A 65 7.85 16.31 3.01
N VAL A 66 7.81 15.09 3.55
CA VAL A 66 7.72 14.84 4.99
C VAL A 66 8.62 13.66 5.38
N PHE A 67 9.23 13.71 6.57
CA PHE A 67 9.98 12.57 7.10
C PHE A 67 9.10 11.57 7.84
N THR A 68 9.47 10.29 7.83
CA THR A 68 8.97 9.32 8.80
C THR A 68 9.73 9.44 10.13
N ASN A 69 9.02 9.40 11.26
CA ASN A 69 9.65 9.36 12.60
C ASN A 69 9.48 8.00 13.30
N TYR A 70 8.67 7.11 12.74
CA TYR A 70 8.47 5.76 13.25
C TYR A 70 8.02 4.83 12.11
N ALA A 71 8.44 3.57 12.21
CA ALA A 71 8.04 2.50 11.32
C ALA A 71 7.83 1.24 12.14
N TYR A 72 6.78 0.49 11.83
CA TYR A 72 6.49 -0.80 12.44
C TYR A 72 6.23 -1.84 11.37
N VAL A 73 7.07 -2.89 11.37
CA VAL A 73 7.03 -3.98 10.41
C VAL A 73 6.26 -5.13 11.02
N HIS A 74 5.39 -5.77 10.24
CA HIS A 74 4.61 -6.91 10.70
C HIS A 74 5.53 -8.03 11.21
N GLU A 75 5.20 -8.57 12.37
CA GLU A 75 6.09 -9.42 13.19
C GLU A 75 6.36 -10.78 12.54
N LYS A 76 5.45 -11.22 11.67
CA LYS A 76 5.61 -12.44 10.85
C LYS A 76 6.43 -12.26 9.57
N TYR A 77 6.85 -11.03 9.24
CA TYR A 77 7.66 -10.78 8.05
C TYR A 77 9.12 -11.17 8.29
N THR A 78 9.59 -12.17 7.55
CA THR A 78 10.95 -12.72 7.71
C THR A 78 12.00 -12.05 6.84
N GLY A 79 11.60 -11.07 6.02
CA GLY A 79 12.48 -10.43 5.03
C GLY A 79 12.46 -11.10 3.67
N GLY A 80 12.84 -10.33 2.63
CA GLY A 80 12.86 -10.79 1.24
C GLY A 80 11.48 -11.00 0.63
N VAL A 81 11.42 -11.83 -0.42
CA VAL A 81 10.16 -12.13 -1.13
C VAL A 81 9.33 -13.13 -0.34
N GLY A 82 8.11 -12.75 0.05
CA GLY A 82 7.22 -13.65 0.76
C GLY A 82 5.96 -13.01 1.33
N PRO A 83 5.23 -13.75 2.18
CA PRO A 83 4.01 -13.26 2.80
C PRO A 83 4.32 -12.27 3.94
N TYR A 84 3.27 -11.58 4.41
CA TYR A 84 3.34 -10.61 5.51
C TYR A 84 4.21 -9.38 5.22
N ASP A 85 4.52 -9.09 3.95
CA ASP A 85 5.26 -7.90 3.54
C ASP A 85 4.40 -6.63 3.67
N ILE A 86 4.34 -6.12 4.90
CA ILE A 86 3.60 -4.91 5.28
C ILE A 86 4.27 -4.22 6.47
N ALA A 87 4.23 -2.90 6.45
CA ALA A 87 4.65 -2.01 7.50
C ALA A 87 3.70 -0.80 7.60
N ILE A 88 3.56 -0.23 8.79
CA ILE A 88 2.98 1.10 8.99
C ILE A 88 4.09 2.11 9.25
N LEU A 89 3.95 3.32 8.71
CA LEU A 89 4.87 4.43 8.86
C LEU A 89 4.13 5.60 9.49
N HIS A 90 4.71 6.20 10.53
CA HIS A 90 4.24 7.45 11.11
C HIS A 90 5.11 8.59 10.59
N LEU A 91 4.47 9.67 10.16
CA LEU A 91 5.09 10.89 9.67
C LEU A 91 5.47 11.82 10.82
N GLU A 92 6.59 12.53 10.69
CA GLU A 92 7.02 13.51 11.67
C GLU A 92 6.09 14.72 11.73
N THR A 93 5.54 15.11 10.58
CA THR A 93 4.54 16.17 10.46
C THR A 93 3.34 15.67 9.66
N PRO A 94 2.11 15.97 10.06
CA PRO A 94 0.93 15.61 9.29
C PRO A 94 0.94 16.18 7.87
N LEU A 95 0.48 15.40 6.90
CA LEU A 95 0.21 15.92 5.54
C LEU A 95 -1.00 16.86 5.56
N VAL A 96 -0.98 17.87 4.68
CA VAL A 96 -2.11 18.77 4.46
C VAL A 96 -2.96 18.25 3.31
N PHE A 97 -4.21 17.88 3.58
CA PHE A 97 -5.12 17.44 2.53
C PHE A 97 -5.48 18.59 1.57
N ASN A 98 -5.54 18.26 0.28
CA ASN A 98 -5.88 19.18 -0.80
C ASN A 98 -6.33 18.37 -2.04
N ASP A 99 -6.43 19.02 -3.20
CA ASP A 99 -6.88 18.35 -4.42
C ASP A 99 -5.96 17.21 -4.89
N LYS A 100 -4.68 17.25 -4.51
CA LYS A 100 -3.65 16.26 -4.87
C LYS A 100 -3.34 15.26 -3.74
N VAL A 101 -3.65 15.60 -2.50
CA VAL A 101 -3.35 14.78 -1.31
C VAL A 101 -4.64 14.46 -0.60
N LYS A 102 -5.07 13.20 -0.73
CA LYS A 102 -6.34 12.71 -0.21
C LYS A 102 -6.14 11.39 0.54
N PRO A 103 -7.00 11.10 1.52
CA PRO A 103 -7.03 9.81 2.17
C PRO A 103 -7.49 8.69 1.22
N ILE A 104 -7.05 7.45 1.49
CA ILE A 104 -7.63 6.24 0.89
C ILE A 104 -8.34 5.38 1.94
N ALA A 105 -9.45 4.76 1.55
CA ALA A 105 -10.19 3.88 2.43
C ALA A 105 -9.50 2.51 2.57
N LEU A 106 -9.59 1.92 3.77
CA LEU A 106 -9.22 0.53 3.99
C LEU A 106 -10.42 -0.39 3.70
N PRO A 107 -10.17 -1.58 3.15
CA PRO A 107 -11.21 -2.61 3.01
C PRO A 107 -11.56 -3.22 4.37
N TYR A 108 -12.78 -3.74 4.48
CA TYR A 108 -13.16 -4.54 5.64
C TYR A 108 -12.43 -5.89 5.64
N GLU A 109 -12.21 -6.48 6.81
CA GLU A 109 -11.56 -7.79 6.93
C GLU A 109 -12.29 -8.90 6.17
N THR A 110 -13.61 -8.84 6.19
CA THR A 110 -14.50 -9.79 5.51
C THR A 110 -14.68 -9.48 4.03
N GLU A 111 -14.06 -8.41 3.53
CA GLU A 111 -14.23 -8.00 2.14
C GLU A 111 -13.54 -8.97 1.18
N VAL A 112 -14.34 -9.55 0.29
CA VAL A 112 -13.85 -10.35 -0.83
C VAL A 112 -13.28 -9.40 -1.88
N VAL A 113 -11.97 -9.47 -2.06
CA VAL A 113 -11.24 -8.65 -3.02
C VAL A 113 -11.38 -9.30 -4.40
N GLU A 114 -12.27 -8.76 -5.23
CA GLU A 114 -12.58 -9.23 -6.58
C GLU A 114 -12.93 -8.07 -7.52
N GLY A 115 -12.94 -8.35 -8.83
CA GLY A 115 -13.33 -7.41 -9.88
C GLY A 115 -12.14 -6.72 -10.55
N LYS A 116 -12.33 -5.45 -10.92
CA LYS A 116 -11.26 -4.63 -11.51
C LYS A 116 -10.49 -3.92 -10.40
N GLY A 117 -9.18 -3.79 -10.59
CA GLY A 117 -8.31 -2.98 -9.76
C GLY A 117 -7.42 -2.09 -10.62
N THR A 118 -6.84 -1.08 -10.00
CA THR A 118 -5.95 -0.12 -10.64
C THR A 118 -4.67 -0.03 -9.84
N LEU A 119 -3.54 -0.13 -10.53
CA LEU A 119 -2.21 0.09 -9.98
C LEU A 119 -1.70 1.45 -10.43
N TYR A 120 -0.99 2.14 -9.53
CA TYR A 120 -0.30 3.38 -9.82
C TYR A 120 1.16 3.27 -9.38
N GLY A 121 2.07 3.86 -10.15
CA GLY A 121 3.48 3.90 -9.77
C GLY A 121 4.42 4.54 -10.78
N TRP A 122 5.69 4.63 -10.38
CA TRP A 122 6.83 5.05 -11.22
C TRP A 122 7.82 3.90 -11.42
N GLY A 123 7.39 2.67 -11.19
CA GLY A 123 8.18 1.50 -11.53
C GLY A 123 8.45 1.42 -13.03
N ARG A 124 9.45 0.62 -13.37
CA ARG A 124 9.87 0.46 -14.77
C ARG A 124 8.71 -0.10 -15.58
N THR A 125 8.39 0.55 -16.69
CA THR A 125 7.40 0.04 -17.66
C THR A 125 7.95 -1.13 -18.48
N ASN A 126 9.28 -1.29 -18.52
CA ASN A 126 9.98 -2.44 -19.05
C ASN A 126 11.30 -2.60 -18.28
N SER A 127 11.72 -3.84 -18.02
CA SER A 127 12.98 -4.15 -17.31
C SER A 127 14.22 -3.41 -17.87
N SER A 128 14.23 -3.09 -19.16
CA SER A 128 15.31 -2.44 -19.89
C SER A 128 15.20 -0.91 -20.01
N LEU A 129 14.08 -0.30 -19.60
CA LEU A 129 13.84 1.14 -19.70
C LEU A 129 14.10 1.87 -18.36
N PRO A 130 14.45 3.18 -18.39
CA PRO A 130 14.50 3.99 -17.18
C PRO A 130 13.12 4.09 -16.53
N VAL A 131 13.09 4.43 -15.23
CA VAL A 131 11.84 4.73 -14.55
C VAL A 131 11.14 5.93 -15.20
N PRO A 132 9.82 5.89 -15.42
CA PRO A 132 9.09 7.01 -16.00
C PRO A 132 9.11 8.22 -15.07
N GLU A 133 9.19 9.42 -15.64
CA GLU A 133 9.04 10.66 -14.87
C GLU A 133 7.57 10.91 -14.52
N PRO A 134 6.61 10.83 -15.47
CA PRO A 134 5.19 10.96 -15.14
C PRO A 134 4.67 9.72 -14.42
N LEU A 135 3.73 9.92 -13.50
CA LEU A 135 3.05 8.83 -12.82
C LEU A 135 2.29 7.95 -13.82
N GLN A 136 2.48 6.63 -13.72
CA GLN A 136 1.79 5.65 -14.55
C GLN A 136 0.57 5.10 -13.82
N ARG A 137 -0.41 4.67 -14.60
CA ARG A 137 -1.62 4.01 -14.15
C ARG A 137 -1.88 2.81 -15.04
N VAL A 138 -2.27 1.69 -14.44
CA VAL A 138 -2.74 0.53 -15.20
C VAL A 138 -3.94 -0.14 -14.54
N ASP A 139 -4.96 -0.43 -15.34
CA ASP A 139 -6.15 -1.17 -14.91
C ASP A 139 -5.95 -2.66 -15.18
N THR A 140 -6.34 -3.51 -14.23
CA THR A 140 -6.18 -4.97 -14.30
C THR A 140 -7.34 -5.68 -13.59
N THR A 141 -7.40 -7.01 -13.72
CA THR A 141 -8.38 -7.85 -13.03
C THR A 141 -7.76 -8.47 -11.79
N ILE A 142 -8.47 -8.36 -10.68
CA ILE A 142 -8.11 -9.02 -9.42
C ILE A 142 -8.37 -10.52 -9.56
N MET A 143 -7.37 -11.32 -9.22
CA MET A 143 -7.45 -12.79 -9.24
C MET A 143 -7.72 -13.35 -7.84
N GLN A 144 -8.56 -14.36 -7.77
CA GLN A 144 -8.79 -15.08 -6.52
C GLN A 144 -7.55 -15.88 -6.10
N PHE A 145 -7.34 -16.04 -4.80
CA PHE A 145 -6.13 -16.68 -4.26
C PHE A 145 -5.88 -18.07 -4.86
N LYS A 146 -6.91 -18.90 -5.00
CA LYS A 146 -6.78 -20.25 -5.56
C LYS A 146 -6.30 -20.24 -7.01
N GLU A 147 -6.83 -19.33 -7.82
CA GLU A 147 -6.44 -19.16 -9.22
C GLU A 147 -5.02 -18.63 -9.33
N CYS A 148 -4.67 -17.64 -8.51
CA CYS A 148 -3.32 -17.10 -8.46
C CYS A 148 -2.30 -18.17 -8.06
N LYS A 149 -2.57 -18.93 -7.00
CA LYS A 149 -1.70 -20.02 -6.55
C LYS A 149 -1.53 -21.10 -7.63
N ALA A 150 -2.57 -21.40 -8.39
CA ALA A 150 -2.51 -22.38 -9.48
C ALA A 150 -1.73 -21.86 -10.70
N ALA A 151 -1.75 -20.54 -10.96
CA ALA A 151 -1.04 -19.92 -12.06
C ALA A 151 0.46 -19.69 -11.77
N LEU A 152 0.88 -19.72 -10.51
CA LEU A 152 2.27 -19.54 -10.08
C LEU A 152 3.01 -20.89 -9.98
N PRO A 153 4.35 -20.90 -10.10
CA PRO A 153 5.16 -22.09 -9.81
C PRO A 153 4.88 -22.62 -8.40
N SER A 154 4.99 -23.95 -8.21
CA SER A 154 4.74 -24.58 -6.91
C SER A 154 5.66 -24.10 -5.78
N SER A 155 6.84 -23.59 -6.13
CA SER A 155 7.81 -22.99 -5.21
C SER A 155 7.53 -21.52 -4.88
N ALA A 156 6.50 -20.91 -5.46
CA ALA A 156 6.19 -19.49 -5.25
C ALA A 156 5.79 -19.24 -3.78
N PRO A 157 6.41 -18.25 -3.09
CA PRO A 157 6.14 -17.97 -1.69
C PRO A 157 4.84 -17.16 -1.53
N ILE A 158 3.69 -17.80 -1.78
CA ILE A 158 2.36 -17.20 -1.71
C ILE A 158 1.55 -17.74 -0.52
N HIS A 159 0.79 -16.86 0.13
CA HIS A 159 -0.08 -17.17 1.27
C HIS A 159 -1.46 -16.53 1.10
N GLU A 160 -2.47 -16.96 1.86
CA GLU A 160 -3.83 -16.39 1.84
C GLU A 160 -3.90 -14.91 2.27
N VAL A 161 -2.79 -14.35 2.77
CA VAL A 161 -2.66 -12.91 3.06
C VAL A 161 -2.19 -12.12 1.84
N ASN A 162 -2.06 -12.78 0.69
CA ASN A 162 -1.76 -12.14 -0.59
C ASN A 162 -3.01 -12.05 -1.46
N VAL A 163 -3.01 -11.07 -2.37
CA VAL A 163 -3.95 -10.93 -3.47
C VAL A 163 -3.14 -10.79 -4.75
N CYS A 164 -3.71 -11.15 -5.89
CA CYS A 164 -3.01 -11.07 -7.16
C CYS A 164 -3.83 -10.30 -8.19
N SER A 165 -3.15 -9.87 -9.24
CA SER A 165 -3.78 -9.38 -10.45
C SER A 165 -3.35 -10.20 -11.63
N SER A 166 -4.20 -10.30 -12.63
CA SER A 166 -3.84 -10.93 -13.89
C SER A 166 -2.78 -10.10 -14.61
N SER A 167 -1.91 -10.78 -15.32
CA SER A 167 -0.95 -10.18 -16.26
C SER A 167 -1.24 -10.63 -17.68
N LEU A 168 -2.53 -10.91 -17.97
CA LEU A 168 -3.01 -11.67 -19.14
C LEU A 168 -2.67 -11.08 -20.52
N ASN A 169 -2.10 -9.88 -20.60
CA ASN A 169 -1.70 -9.26 -21.87
C ASN A 169 -0.21 -8.88 -21.94
N ALA A 170 0.62 -9.40 -21.03
CA ALA A 170 2.07 -9.17 -20.98
C ALA A 170 2.58 -7.71 -20.90
N GLU A 171 1.70 -6.71 -21.01
CA GLU A 171 2.02 -5.28 -20.93
C GLU A 171 1.63 -4.68 -19.58
N VAL A 172 0.94 -5.45 -18.73
CA VAL A 172 0.31 -4.98 -17.48
C VAL A 172 0.80 -5.80 -16.29
N SER A 173 1.85 -5.32 -15.62
CA SER A 173 2.35 -5.90 -14.37
C SER A 173 3.04 -4.84 -13.52
N ALA A 174 2.94 -4.96 -12.20
CA ALA A 174 3.83 -4.22 -11.31
C ALA A 174 5.28 -4.64 -11.59
N CYS A 175 6.22 -3.70 -11.55
CA CYS A 175 7.62 -3.97 -11.82
C CYS A 175 8.56 -3.33 -10.80
N ASN A 176 9.86 -3.49 -11.02
CA ASN A 176 10.89 -2.89 -10.19
C ASN A 176 10.66 -1.38 -10.04
N GLY A 177 10.49 -0.91 -8.81
CA GLY A 177 10.20 0.48 -8.47
C GLY A 177 8.74 0.77 -8.13
N ASP A 178 7.82 -0.16 -8.42
CA ASP A 178 6.43 -0.08 -7.96
C ASP A 178 6.22 -0.68 -6.57
N SER A 179 7.20 -1.42 -6.02
CA SER A 179 7.09 -2.02 -4.69
C SER A 179 6.70 -0.96 -3.64
N GLY A 180 5.70 -1.27 -2.83
CA GLY A 180 5.03 -0.34 -1.92
C GLY A 180 3.84 0.41 -2.55
N GLY A 181 3.78 0.47 -3.87
CA GLY A 181 2.71 1.13 -4.62
C GLY A 181 1.32 0.61 -4.25
N PRO A 182 0.29 1.49 -4.25
CA PRO A 182 -1.07 1.10 -3.92
C PRO A 182 -1.71 0.33 -5.09
N PHE A 183 -2.33 -0.80 -4.77
CA PHE A 183 -3.29 -1.46 -5.66
C PHE A 183 -4.69 -1.21 -5.13
N VAL A 184 -5.50 -0.50 -5.92
CA VAL A 184 -6.77 0.06 -5.46
C VAL A 184 -7.96 -0.49 -6.24
N LYS A 185 -9.14 -0.42 -5.63
CA LYS A 185 -10.43 -0.76 -6.26
C LYS A 185 -11.45 0.30 -5.88
N GLU A 186 -12.32 0.64 -6.81
CA GLU A 186 -13.50 1.46 -6.53
C GLU A 186 -14.71 0.55 -6.24
N ASP A 187 -15.40 0.81 -5.13
CA ASP A 187 -16.65 0.10 -4.82
C ASP A 187 -17.85 0.67 -5.59
N LYS A 188 -19.02 0.03 -5.48
CA LYS A 188 -20.23 0.43 -6.21
C LYS A 188 -20.74 1.84 -5.84
N ASN A 189 -20.27 2.40 -4.74
CA ASN A 189 -20.64 3.72 -4.24
C ASN A 189 -19.60 4.79 -4.62
N GLY A 190 -18.59 4.44 -5.43
CA GLY A 190 -17.52 5.35 -5.84
C GLY A 190 -16.42 5.53 -4.79
N VAL A 191 -16.36 4.69 -3.75
CA VAL A 191 -15.31 4.77 -2.73
C VAL A 191 -14.09 3.99 -3.21
N THR A 192 -12.95 4.68 -3.36
CA THR A 192 -11.67 4.05 -3.66
C THR A 192 -11.05 3.47 -2.39
N GLN A 193 -10.79 2.16 -2.41
CA GLN A 193 -10.14 1.42 -1.33
C GLN A 193 -8.79 0.87 -1.77
N GLN A 194 -7.81 0.87 -0.86
CA GLN A 194 -6.53 0.20 -1.08
C GLN A 194 -6.67 -1.29 -0.77
N VAL A 195 -6.80 -2.11 -1.80
CA VAL A 195 -7.04 -3.56 -1.63
C VAL A 195 -5.75 -4.38 -1.63
N GLY A 196 -4.66 -3.82 -2.16
CA GLY A 196 -3.35 -4.44 -2.17
C GLY A 196 -2.19 -3.44 -2.04
N ILE A 197 -1.02 -3.99 -1.73
CA ILE A 197 0.26 -3.27 -1.73
C ILE A 197 1.23 -4.08 -2.59
N VAL A 198 1.85 -3.47 -3.61
CA VAL A 198 2.80 -4.18 -4.50
C VAL A 198 3.91 -4.81 -3.66
N SER A 199 4.03 -6.14 -3.70
CA SER A 199 5.04 -6.85 -2.94
C SER A 199 6.08 -7.46 -3.86
N TRP A 200 5.67 -8.39 -4.74
CA TRP A 200 6.61 -9.07 -5.62
C TRP A 200 5.96 -9.59 -6.91
N GLY A 201 6.80 -9.87 -7.90
CA GLY A 201 6.43 -10.46 -9.18
C GLY A 201 7.64 -11.11 -9.83
N TYR A 202 7.39 -11.92 -10.86
CA TYR A 202 8.48 -12.55 -11.63
C TYR A 202 9.07 -11.58 -12.66
N VAL A 203 10.37 -11.71 -12.90
CA VAL A 203 11.10 -10.96 -13.92
C VAL A 203 11.45 -11.87 -15.10
N PRO A 204 11.47 -11.36 -16.34
CA PRO A 204 11.10 -10.00 -16.76
C PRO A 204 9.62 -9.68 -16.55
N CYS A 205 9.34 -8.46 -16.09
CA CYS A 205 7.98 -7.97 -15.83
C CYS A 205 7.16 -8.01 -17.12
N GLY A 206 5.90 -8.41 -17.03
CA GLY A 206 5.00 -8.48 -18.18
C GLY A 206 5.23 -9.71 -19.07
N GLU A 207 6.46 -10.12 -19.34
CA GLU A 207 6.73 -11.17 -20.32
C GLU A 207 6.37 -12.59 -19.87
N SER A 208 6.25 -12.83 -18.56
CA SER A 208 6.10 -14.18 -18.01
C SER A 208 4.65 -14.72 -18.01
N ASN A 209 3.63 -13.92 -18.38
CA ASN A 209 2.20 -14.23 -18.18
C ASN A 209 1.84 -14.66 -16.74
N LEU A 210 2.75 -14.45 -15.78
CA LEU A 210 2.56 -14.80 -14.38
C LEU A 210 1.86 -13.66 -13.64
N PRO A 211 0.95 -13.97 -12.70
CA PRO A 211 0.29 -12.95 -11.89
C PRO A 211 1.28 -12.06 -11.14
N SER A 212 0.94 -10.79 -10.98
CA SER A 212 1.59 -9.91 -10.01
C SER A 212 1.01 -10.16 -8.62
N VAL A 213 1.86 -10.17 -7.58
CA VAL A 213 1.47 -10.51 -6.20
C VAL A 213 1.60 -9.31 -5.27
N TYR A 214 0.53 -9.08 -4.53
CA TYR A 214 0.37 -7.97 -3.60
C TYR A 214 0.09 -8.49 -2.19
N THR A 215 0.45 -7.72 -1.18
CA THR A 215 -0.06 -7.94 0.18
C THR A 215 -1.53 -7.53 0.23
N ARG A 216 -2.43 -8.43 0.66
CA ARG A 216 -3.88 -8.19 0.70
C ARG A 216 -4.22 -7.36 1.93
N VAL A 217 -4.60 -6.10 1.74
CA VAL A 217 -4.80 -5.15 2.85
C VAL A 217 -5.92 -5.59 3.80
N SER A 218 -7.00 -6.20 3.30
CA SER A 218 -8.09 -6.69 4.16
C SER A 218 -7.64 -7.74 5.18
N ALA A 219 -6.56 -8.48 4.90
CA ALA A 219 -6.02 -9.45 5.86
C ALA A 219 -5.26 -8.78 7.03
N PHE A 220 -4.99 -7.47 6.94
CA PHE A 220 -4.20 -6.71 7.91
C PHE A 220 -4.93 -5.48 8.47
N THR A 221 -6.21 -5.27 8.14
CA THR A 221 -6.95 -4.09 8.61
C THR A 221 -6.95 -3.98 10.14
N GLU A 222 -7.21 -5.06 10.86
CA GLU A 222 -7.13 -5.08 12.34
C GLU A 222 -5.71 -4.76 12.83
N TRP A 223 -4.70 -5.42 12.25
CA TRP A 223 -3.30 -5.20 12.62
C TRP A 223 -2.86 -3.74 12.40
N ILE A 224 -3.27 -3.12 11.30
CA ILE A 224 -3.00 -1.70 11.02
C ILE A 224 -3.61 -0.84 12.13
N VAL A 225 -4.90 -1.01 12.41
CA VAL A 225 -5.63 -0.19 13.39
C VAL A 225 -5.06 -0.36 14.80
N GLN A 226 -4.80 -1.61 15.21
CA GLN A 226 -4.26 -1.92 16.52
C GLN A 226 -2.85 -1.34 16.71
N SER A 227 -1.98 -1.49 15.69
CA SER A 227 -0.62 -0.98 15.72
C SER A 227 -0.57 0.55 15.83
N GLN A 228 -1.48 1.26 15.14
CA GLN A 228 -1.64 2.71 15.27
C GLN A 228 -2.10 3.11 16.67
N ALA A 229 -3.09 2.40 17.23
CA ALA A 229 -3.59 2.68 18.58
C ALA A 229 -2.51 2.49 19.65
N ASP A 230 -1.71 1.42 19.53
CA ASP A 230 -0.64 1.11 20.49
C ASP A 230 0.51 2.12 20.44
N TYR A 231 0.82 2.67 19.26
CA TYR A 231 1.76 3.77 19.12
C TYR A 231 1.40 4.98 20.00
N TYR A 232 0.14 5.44 19.95
CA TYR A 232 -0.29 6.62 20.73
C TYR A 232 -0.36 6.33 22.24
N LYS A 233 -0.81 5.14 22.63
CA LYS A 233 -0.83 4.71 24.05
C LYS A 233 0.57 4.70 24.65
N ASN A 234 1.53 4.10 23.96
CA ASN A 234 2.90 3.90 24.49
C ASN A 234 3.70 5.20 24.62
N ARG A 235 3.33 6.26 23.90
CA ARG A 235 4.02 7.57 23.94
C ARG A 235 3.40 8.58 24.91
N ASN A 236 2.43 8.15 25.74
CA ASN A 236 1.73 9.03 26.68
C ASN A 236 1.09 10.28 26.02
N TYR A 237 0.71 10.21 24.74
CA TYR A 237 -0.06 11.29 24.10
C TYR A 237 -1.44 11.51 24.74
N CYS A 238 -1.92 10.51 25.50
CA CYS A 238 -3.17 10.56 26.26
C CYS A 238 -2.98 10.70 27.77
N ARG A 239 -1.98 11.48 28.20
CA ARG A 239 -1.89 11.95 29.60
C ARG A 239 -2.45 13.35 29.74
#